data_AF-A0A349BB74-F1
#
_entry.id   AF-A0A349BB74-F1
#
_cell.length_a   1.000
_cell.length_b   1.000
_cell.length_c   1.000
_cell.angle_alpha   90.00
_cell.angle_beta   90.00
_cell.angle_gamma   90.00
#
_symmetry.space_group_name_H-M   'P 1'
#
loop_
_entity.id
_entity.type
_entity.pdbx_description
1 polymer ?
#
loop_
_entity_poly.entity_id
_entity_poly.type
_entity_poly.pdbx_seq_one_letter_code
_entity_poly.pdbx_strand_id
1 'polypeptide(L)'
;MGGTDQQRGSDMLTVDVPTGAGARGRTVAASGGSGLSRASRNPTGPMQPLRPRLTVSALAGGLALTVGLGAFLSPPQSANASSTTGRAEAAATAAPPTVPGSLPAAGPSMAFPGIDGVDLLALGYQGVDLDAVTVADLDLPLPELPTERATELRARIVVATAHVEGLRAAEYVLYETARSMRVDVRAAGAEVVARTAAHAAAEARASELRAAAVQRPVPANDLPRRPAHDPELVDAVDAEAAAAAALAEAEQRTQGLEARRQDHRAALDLAHRSANRMDAHIEYLHNELRHARSGMLAAGRWLAEEERGRQDLPLVRVEGFRVHASIAGSLRDMVVAARADGIDLRGKAYRSTQRQIELRRQNCGPTEFDIHEKSSSACSPPTAKPNRSLHESGLAVDFRHGEESITSRLSPAYQWLAANAAGYGFFNLASEPWHWSVSAA
;
A
#
# COMPACT_ATOMS: atom_id res chain seq x y z
N MET A 1 36.05 -40.00 8.37
CA MET A 1 37.50 -39.96 8.09
C MET A 1 37.66 -39.08 6.86
N GLY A 2 37.84 -37.77 7.04
CA GLY A 2 39.14 -37.09 6.93
C GLY A 2 39.29 -36.61 5.48
N GLY A 3 39.16 -35.35 5.09
CA GLY A 3 39.68 -34.13 5.71
C GLY A 3 40.98 -33.78 5.02
N THR A 4 40.99 -32.75 4.17
CA THR A 4 42.08 -31.77 4.08
C THR A 4 41.64 -30.55 3.28
N ASP A 5 42.02 -29.43 3.90
CA ASP A 5 41.86 -28.03 3.60
C ASP A 5 43.01 -27.56 2.68
N GLN A 6 42.85 -26.37 2.06
CA GLN A 6 43.85 -25.28 2.01
C GLN A 6 43.86 -24.45 0.70
N GLN A 7 43.23 -23.27 0.81
CA GLN A 7 43.69 -21.90 0.50
C GLN A 7 44.27 -21.45 -0.86
N ARG A 8 43.67 -20.30 -1.28
CA ARG A 8 44.24 -19.01 -1.75
C ARG A 8 44.92 -18.92 -3.13
N GLY A 9 44.38 -18.00 -3.94
CA GLY A 9 45.08 -17.30 -5.02
C GLY A 9 44.23 -16.11 -5.50
N SER A 10 44.59 -14.90 -5.06
CA SER A 10 44.05 -13.63 -5.53
C SER A 10 44.80 -13.20 -6.78
N ASP A 11 44.10 -12.76 -7.83
CA ASP A 11 44.72 -11.94 -8.89
C ASP A 11 43.83 -10.74 -9.23
N MET A 12 44.40 -9.56 -8.99
CA MET A 12 43.93 -8.26 -9.43
C MET A 12 44.27 -8.10 -10.92
N LEU A 13 43.30 -7.69 -11.72
CA LEU A 13 43.52 -7.24 -13.10
C LEU A 13 43.23 -5.74 -13.19
N THR A 14 44.31 -4.98 -13.17
CA THR A 14 44.40 -3.56 -13.52
C THR A 14 44.23 -3.42 -15.03
N VAL A 15 43.39 -2.48 -15.50
CA VAL A 15 43.31 -2.10 -16.90
C VAL A 15 43.65 -0.62 -17.04
N ASP A 16 44.69 -0.37 -17.82
CA ASP A 16 45.26 0.92 -18.16
C ASP A 16 44.37 1.78 -19.06
N VAL A 17 44.47 3.09 -18.83
CA VAL A 17 43.92 4.19 -19.64
C VAL A 17 44.96 4.62 -20.67
N PRO A 18 44.62 4.80 -21.96
CA PRO A 18 45.48 5.52 -22.88
C PRO A 18 45.11 7.00 -22.94
N THR A 19 46.13 7.84 -22.72
CA THR A 19 46.17 9.26 -23.03
C THR A 19 46.48 9.47 -24.51
N GLY A 20 45.81 10.43 -25.15
CA GLY A 20 46.02 10.78 -26.55
C GLY A 20 45.59 12.22 -26.84
N ALA A 21 46.56 13.05 -27.21
CA ALA A 21 46.50 14.50 -27.29
C ALA A 21 45.93 15.06 -28.60
N GLY A 22 45.38 16.29 -28.51
CA GLY A 22 45.77 17.37 -29.42
C GLY A 22 44.79 17.81 -30.51
N ALA A 23 44.18 18.99 -30.35
CA ALA A 23 43.94 19.91 -31.45
C ALA A 23 43.82 21.36 -30.94
N ARG A 24 44.68 22.23 -31.47
CA ARG A 24 44.80 23.66 -31.17
C ARG A 24 43.71 24.46 -31.89
N GLY A 25 42.96 25.29 -31.17
CA GLY A 25 42.10 26.33 -31.74
C GLY A 25 42.86 27.66 -31.87
N ARG A 26 42.93 28.18 -33.11
CA ARG A 26 43.50 29.48 -33.46
C ARG A 26 42.44 30.59 -33.27
N THR A 27 42.89 31.72 -32.75
CA THR A 27 42.15 32.97 -32.55
C THR A 27 42.22 33.91 -33.78
N VAL A 28 41.29 34.87 -33.79
CA VAL A 28 41.41 36.32 -34.15
C VAL A 28 40.52 36.86 -35.29
N ALA A 29 39.93 38.03 -34.98
CA ALA A 29 39.36 39.15 -35.79
C ALA A 29 37.82 39.18 -35.91
N ALA A 30 37.03 40.11 -35.36
CA ALA A 30 37.07 41.56 -35.03
C ALA A 30 36.42 42.50 -36.08
N SER A 31 35.61 43.43 -35.55
CA SER A 31 34.95 44.62 -36.17
C SER A 31 33.77 44.33 -37.11
N GLY A 32 32.66 45.06 -37.14
CA GLY A 32 32.25 46.36 -36.58
C GLY A 32 31.28 47.01 -37.60
N GLY A 33 30.15 47.60 -37.18
CA GLY A 33 29.26 48.28 -38.13
C GLY A 33 27.89 48.66 -37.57
N SER A 34 27.70 49.96 -37.36
CA SER A 34 26.51 50.61 -36.81
C SER A 34 25.43 50.93 -37.85
N GLY A 35 24.17 50.89 -37.42
CA GLY A 35 23.13 51.88 -37.77
C GLY A 35 22.26 51.62 -39.01
N LEU A 36 20.94 51.50 -38.81
CA LEU A 36 19.91 52.40 -39.35
C LEU A 36 18.49 51.96 -38.95
N SER A 37 17.69 52.95 -38.57
CA SER A 37 16.30 52.89 -38.11
C SER A 37 15.28 52.49 -39.19
N ARG A 38 14.22 51.74 -38.82
CA ARG A 38 12.80 52.17 -39.00
C ARG A 38 11.78 51.27 -38.28
N ALA A 39 11.09 51.90 -37.33
CA ALA A 39 9.70 51.81 -36.90
C ALA A 39 8.81 50.55 -37.10
N SER A 40 8.12 50.23 -35.99
CA SER A 40 6.68 49.94 -35.87
C SER A 40 6.26 48.46 -35.78
N ARG A 41 6.03 47.98 -34.55
CA ARG A 41 4.69 47.73 -33.96
C ARG A 41 4.85 47.07 -32.58
N ASN A 42 4.37 47.75 -31.54
CA ASN A 42 3.95 47.12 -30.27
C ASN A 42 2.67 46.28 -30.53
N PRO A 43 2.25 45.32 -29.67
CA PRO A 43 2.38 45.37 -28.20
C PRO A 43 2.59 44.00 -27.50
N THR A 44 2.54 44.07 -26.16
CA THR A 44 2.30 43.00 -25.16
C THR A 44 3.53 42.24 -24.67
N GLY A 45 3.99 42.64 -23.48
CA GLY A 45 4.98 41.92 -22.68
C GLY A 45 4.40 40.65 -22.02
N PRO A 46 5.26 39.75 -21.55
CA PRO A 46 4.83 38.51 -20.92
C PRO A 46 4.19 38.76 -19.55
N MET A 47 3.01 38.18 -19.36
CA MET A 47 2.26 38.13 -18.11
C MET A 47 3.10 37.53 -16.98
N GLN A 48 3.21 38.25 -15.88
CA GLN A 48 3.57 37.68 -14.58
C GLN A 48 2.37 36.88 -14.03
N PRO A 49 2.56 35.68 -13.44
CA PRO A 49 1.48 34.99 -12.77
C PRO A 49 1.14 35.70 -11.45
N LEU A 50 -0.12 36.15 -11.36
CA LEU A 50 -0.77 36.62 -10.14
C LEU A 50 -0.73 35.53 -9.07
N ARG A 51 -0.09 35.81 -7.93
CA ARG A 51 -0.22 35.00 -6.71
C ARG A 51 -1.54 35.37 -6.01
N PRO A 52 -2.47 34.43 -5.76
CA PRO A 52 -3.55 34.69 -4.82
C PRO A 52 -2.99 34.67 -3.40
N ARG A 53 -3.06 35.82 -2.71
CA ARG A 53 -2.94 35.90 -1.25
C ARG A 53 -4.24 35.37 -0.65
N LEU A 54 -4.22 34.13 -0.19
CA LEU A 54 -5.21 33.60 0.75
C LEU A 54 -4.66 33.81 2.16
N THR A 55 -5.15 34.85 2.82
CA THR A 55 -5.09 34.99 4.28
C THR A 55 -6.03 33.96 4.89
N VAL A 56 -5.48 32.86 5.41
CA VAL A 56 -6.20 31.92 6.27
C VAL A 56 -5.97 32.36 7.70
N SER A 57 -7.02 32.89 8.32
CA SER A 57 -7.08 33.10 9.77
C SER A 57 -6.96 31.74 10.47
N ALA A 58 -5.90 31.55 11.24
CA ALA A 58 -5.74 30.42 12.14
C ALA A 58 -6.78 30.55 13.28
N LEU A 59 -7.88 29.82 13.18
CA LEU A 59 -8.76 29.52 14.31
C LEU A 59 -8.26 28.22 14.93
N ALA A 60 -7.55 28.38 16.05
CA ALA A 60 -7.22 27.29 16.96
C ALA A 60 -8.53 26.78 17.59
N GLY A 61 -9.09 25.72 17.03
CA GLY A 61 -10.15 24.93 17.63
C GLY A 61 -9.58 23.58 18.06
N GLY A 62 -9.25 23.43 19.34
CA GLY A 62 -8.91 22.15 19.94
C GLY A 62 -10.15 21.25 19.95
N LEU A 63 -10.11 20.16 19.19
CA LEU A 63 -11.04 19.05 19.35
C LEU A 63 -10.41 18.06 20.32
N ALA A 64 -10.87 18.08 21.57
CA ALA A 64 -10.57 17.05 22.55
C ALA A 64 -11.34 15.78 22.15
N LEU A 65 -10.64 14.77 21.63
CA LEU A 65 -11.20 13.42 21.53
C LEU A 65 -11.11 12.78 22.93
N THR A 66 -12.24 12.72 23.62
CA THR A 66 -12.40 11.89 24.83
C THR A 66 -12.41 10.41 24.41
N VAL A 67 -11.27 9.74 24.57
CA VAL A 67 -11.21 8.27 24.55
C VAL A 67 -11.59 7.79 25.94
N GLY A 68 -12.75 7.13 26.05
CA GLY A 68 -13.19 6.47 27.27
C GLY A 68 -12.31 5.27 27.58
N LEU A 69 -11.47 5.40 28.62
CA LEU A 69 -10.85 4.27 29.30
C LEU A 69 -11.90 3.60 30.20
N GLY A 70 -12.34 2.40 29.82
CA GLY A 70 -13.02 1.45 30.70
C GLY A 70 -12.07 0.33 31.08
N ALA A 71 -11.64 0.31 32.34
CA ALA A 71 -10.68 -0.64 32.90
C ALA A 71 -11.27 -2.04 33.10
N PHE A 72 -10.49 -3.08 32.81
CA PHE A 72 -10.58 -4.37 33.51
C PHE A 72 -9.18 -4.94 33.73
N LEU A 73 -8.76 -4.90 35.00
CA LEU A 73 -7.65 -5.67 35.58
C LEU A 73 -8.26 -6.83 36.36
N SER A 74 -7.91 -8.08 36.02
CA SER A 74 -7.67 -9.17 36.99
C SER A 74 -7.08 -10.42 36.32
N PRO A 75 -6.30 -11.24 37.07
CA PRO A 75 -5.20 -12.07 36.55
C PRO A 75 -5.57 -13.55 36.33
N PRO A 76 -4.66 -14.41 35.81
CA PRO A 76 -5.00 -15.79 35.46
C PRO A 76 -4.88 -16.73 36.68
N GLN A 77 -5.76 -17.74 36.74
CA GLN A 77 -5.53 -18.94 37.54
C GLN A 77 -5.68 -20.19 36.66
N SER A 78 -4.72 -21.09 36.84
CA SER A 78 -4.63 -22.40 36.22
C SER A 78 -5.19 -23.48 37.17
N ALA A 79 -5.78 -24.52 36.58
CA ALA A 79 -5.71 -25.96 36.95
C ALA A 79 -7.06 -26.70 37.08
N ASN A 80 -7.17 -27.76 36.27
CA ASN A 80 -7.79 -29.08 36.50
C ASN A 80 -9.06 -29.22 37.35
N ALA A 81 -10.11 -29.81 36.77
CA ALA A 81 -10.46 -31.24 36.95
C ALA A 81 -11.88 -31.55 36.43
N SER A 82 -12.02 -32.77 35.93
CA SER A 82 -13.21 -33.44 35.42
C SER A 82 -14.40 -33.52 36.41
N SER A 83 -15.63 -33.50 35.89
CA SER A 83 -16.55 -34.66 35.87
C SER A 83 -18.06 -34.31 35.94
N THR A 84 -18.79 -34.90 34.99
CA THR A 84 -20.12 -35.53 35.08
C THR A 84 -21.41 -34.78 35.47
N THR A 85 -22.38 -34.98 34.56
CA THR A 85 -23.83 -35.25 34.74
C THR A 85 -24.78 -34.10 35.10
N GLY A 86 -25.78 -33.90 34.23
CA GLY A 86 -26.94 -33.06 34.49
C GLY A 86 -27.86 -32.94 33.29
N ARG A 87 -28.65 -34.00 33.04
CA ARG A 87 -29.73 -34.09 32.04
C ARG A 87 -30.88 -33.15 32.42
N ALA A 88 -31.37 -32.35 31.47
CA ALA A 88 -32.74 -31.82 31.50
C ALA A 88 -33.25 -31.62 30.06
N GLU A 89 -34.17 -32.50 29.68
CA GLU A 89 -35.04 -32.40 28.50
C GLU A 89 -36.05 -31.27 28.69
N ALA A 90 -36.32 -30.46 27.66
CA ALA A 90 -37.62 -29.80 27.50
C ALA A 90 -37.89 -29.41 26.03
N ALA A 91 -38.81 -30.19 25.44
CA ALA A 91 -39.87 -29.83 24.51
C ALA A 91 -39.56 -28.98 23.25
N ALA A 92 -39.62 -29.68 22.13
CA ALA A 92 -39.86 -29.15 20.79
C ALA A 92 -41.24 -28.47 20.67
N THR A 93 -41.27 -27.33 19.97
CA THR A 93 -42.45 -26.85 19.25
C THR A 93 -42.04 -26.57 17.81
N ALA A 94 -42.71 -27.22 16.87
CA ALA A 94 -42.42 -27.20 15.45
C ALA A 94 -42.84 -25.86 14.82
N ALA A 95 -41.93 -25.22 14.09
CA ALA A 95 -42.22 -24.11 13.20
C ALA A 95 -42.53 -24.63 11.77
N PRO A 96 -43.44 -23.98 11.01
CA PRO A 96 -43.85 -24.43 9.69
C PRO A 96 -42.76 -24.22 8.62
N PRO A 97 -42.79 -24.97 7.50
CA PRO A 97 -41.76 -24.91 6.47
C PRO A 97 -41.76 -23.53 5.77
N THR A 98 -40.63 -22.85 5.83
CA THR A 98 -40.37 -21.61 5.10
C THR A 98 -40.11 -21.90 3.61
N VAL A 99 -40.76 -21.11 2.75
CA VAL A 99 -40.56 -21.08 1.31
C VAL A 99 -39.18 -20.47 1.00
N PRO A 100 -38.34 -21.06 0.13
CA PRO A 100 -37.10 -20.43 -0.29
C PRO A 100 -37.41 -19.32 -1.29
N GLY A 101 -37.12 -18.06 -0.96
CA GLY A 101 -37.28 -16.97 -1.93
C GLY A 101 -37.36 -15.52 -1.42
N SER A 102 -37.02 -15.22 -0.17
CA SER A 102 -36.93 -13.81 0.27
C SER A 102 -35.81 -13.64 1.28
N LEU A 103 -34.76 -12.94 0.85
CA LEU A 103 -33.67 -12.48 1.71
C LEU A 103 -34.25 -11.49 2.74
N PRO A 104 -33.97 -11.64 4.04
CA PRO A 104 -34.39 -10.67 5.04
C PRO A 104 -33.65 -9.33 4.86
N ALA A 105 -34.35 -8.24 5.15
CA ALA A 105 -33.77 -6.91 5.22
C ALA A 105 -32.71 -6.84 6.33
N ALA A 106 -31.45 -6.65 5.95
CA ALA A 106 -30.32 -6.63 6.86
C ALA A 106 -29.96 -5.20 7.29
N GLY A 107 -29.67 -5.04 8.57
CA GLY A 107 -28.82 -4.00 9.16
C GLY A 107 -28.38 -4.47 10.56
N PRO A 108 -27.28 -3.95 11.16
CA PRO A 108 -26.10 -3.29 10.59
C PRO A 108 -25.04 -4.35 10.17
N SER A 109 -24.60 -4.37 8.92
CA SER A 109 -23.31 -3.85 8.41
C SER A 109 -22.07 -4.30 9.19
N MET A 110 -21.57 -5.50 8.88
CA MET A 110 -20.18 -5.84 9.12
C MET A 110 -19.49 -5.77 7.77
N ALA A 111 -18.74 -4.69 7.57
CA ALA A 111 -17.67 -4.65 6.59
C ALA A 111 -16.95 -6.00 6.61
N PHE A 112 -16.68 -6.53 5.42
CA PHE A 112 -15.67 -7.54 5.11
C PHE A 112 -14.93 -8.13 6.34
N PRO A 113 -14.93 -9.47 6.55
CA PRO A 113 -14.97 -10.12 7.87
C PRO A 113 -14.13 -9.40 8.92
N GLY A 114 -14.79 -9.08 10.03
CA GLY A 114 -14.28 -8.27 11.16
C GLY A 114 -12.79 -8.40 11.40
N ILE A 115 -12.05 -7.44 10.85
CA ILE A 115 -10.66 -7.22 11.25
C ILE A 115 -10.72 -6.77 12.71
N ASP A 116 -10.29 -7.64 13.62
CA ASP A 116 -10.39 -7.39 15.07
C ASP A 116 -9.81 -6.01 15.42
N GLY A 117 -10.67 -5.16 16.01
CA GLY A 117 -10.31 -3.82 16.45
C GLY A 117 -10.33 -2.73 15.38
N VAL A 118 -10.84 -3.00 14.16
CA VAL A 118 -10.96 -2.01 13.08
C VAL A 118 -12.41 -1.90 12.59
N ASP A 119 -13.00 -0.71 12.75
CA ASP A 119 -14.29 -0.38 12.15
C ASP A 119 -14.08 0.23 10.76
N LEU A 120 -14.11 -0.62 9.73
CA LEU A 120 -13.92 -0.20 8.34
C LEU A 120 -15.01 0.79 7.87
N LEU A 121 -16.24 0.70 8.39
CA LEU A 121 -17.32 1.62 8.02
C LEU A 121 -17.06 3.01 8.59
N ALA A 122 -16.59 3.10 9.83
CA ALA A 122 -16.13 4.35 10.41
C ALA A 122 -14.94 4.95 9.65
N LEU A 123 -14.12 4.11 9.01
CA LEU A 123 -13.02 4.55 8.14
C LEU A 123 -13.46 4.88 6.69
N GLY A 124 -14.76 4.81 6.37
CA GLY A 124 -15.29 5.20 5.07
C GLY A 124 -15.32 4.10 4.02
N TYR A 125 -15.25 2.82 4.43
CA TYR A 125 -15.53 1.70 3.53
C TYR A 125 -16.97 1.78 2.99
N GLN A 126 -17.10 1.71 1.67
CA GLN A 126 -18.38 1.74 0.95
C GLN A 126 -18.59 0.47 0.10
N GLY A 127 -17.77 -0.55 0.28
CA GLY A 127 -17.89 -1.80 -0.46
C GLY A 127 -19.13 -2.60 -0.02
N VAL A 128 -19.47 -3.61 -0.82
CA VAL A 128 -20.60 -4.50 -0.51
C VAL A 128 -20.15 -5.49 0.56
N ASP A 129 -20.93 -5.60 1.62
CA ASP A 129 -20.75 -6.65 2.63
C ASP A 129 -21.15 -7.99 2.03
N LEU A 130 -20.21 -8.93 1.97
CA LEU A 130 -20.53 -10.34 1.79
C LEU A 130 -20.68 -10.96 3.18
N ASP A 131 -21.81 -11.62 3.41
CA ASP A 131 -21.99 -12.32 4.67
C ASP A 131 -20.97 -13.47 4.80
N ALA A 132 -20.52 -13.72 6.03
CA ALA A 132 -19.48 -14.69 6.31
C ALA A 132 -19.84 -16.12 5.90
N VAL A 133 -21.14 -16.45 5.82
CA VAL A 133 -21.62 -17.77 5.37
C VAL A 133 -21.36 -17.93 3.88
N THR A 134 -21.74 -16.92 3.08
CA THR A 134 -21.48 -16.89 1.62
C THR A 134 -19.97 -16.98 1.29
N VAL A 135 -19.10 -16.39 2.13
CA VAL A 135 -17.64 -16.52 1.97
C VAL A 135 -17.17 -17.92 2.38
N ALA A 136 -17.64 -18.46 3.51
CA ALA A 136 -17.28 -19.81 3.96
C ALA A 136 -17.69 -20.90 2.96
N ASP A 137 -18.78 -20.68 2.23
CA ASP A 137 -19.23 -21.59 1.17
C ASP A 137 -18.21 -21.71 0.02
N LEU A 138 -17.34 -20.71 -0.17
CA LEU A 138 -16.25 -20.78 -1.16
C LEU A 138 -15.26 -21.91 -0.86
N ASP A 139 -15.09 -22.26 0.42
CA ASP A 139 -14.14 -23.27 0.89
C ASP A 139 -14.73 -24.68 1.04
N LEU A 140 -16.04 -24.84 0.82
CA LEU A 140 -16.68 -26.16 0.87
C LEU A 140 -16.11 -27.08 -0.22
N PRO A 141 -16.04 -28.40 0.02
CA PRO A 141 -15.65 -29.34 -1.04
C PRO A 141 -16.52 -29.18 -2.30
N LEU A 142 -15.88 -29.22 -3.46
CA LEU A 142 -16.60 -29.18 -4.74
C LEU A 142 -17.25 -30.55 -5.04
N PRO A 143 -18.39 -30.57 -5.76
CA PRO A 143 -18.99 -31.81 -6.24
C PRO A 143 -17.98 -32.69 -7.02
N GLU A 144 -18.17 -34.01 -6.96
CA GLU A 144 -17.32 -34.95 -7.71
C GLU A 144 -17.66 -35.00 -9.20
N LEU A 145 -18.95 -34.88 -9.54
CA LEU A 145 -19.42 -34.88 -10.93
C LEU A 145 -18.94 -33.63 -11.66
N PRO A 146 -18.28 -33.74 -12.82
CA PRO A 146 -17.71 -32.58 -13.53
C PRO A 146 -18.74 -31.50 -13.88
N THR A 147 -19.94 -31.89 -14.29
CA THR A 147 -21.03 -30.96 -14.64
C THR A 147 -21.54 -30.16 -13.44
N GLU A 148 -21.70 -30.81 -12.30
CA GLU A 148 -22.09 -30.17 -11.03
C GLU A 148 -20.96 -29.29 -10.51
N ARG A 149 -19.73 -29.79 -10.53
CA ARG A 149 -18.52 -29.04 -10.18
C ARG A 149 -18.39 -27.76 -11.00
N ALA A 150 -18.60 -27.83 -12.30
CA ALA A 150 -18.52 -26.67 -13.18
C ALA A 150 -19.61 -25.64 -12.83
N THR A 151 -20.83 -26.10 -12.57
CA THR A 151 -21.95 -25.25 -12.15
C THR A 151 -21.65 -24.54 -10.84
N GLU A 152 -21.17 -25.28 -9.85
CA GLU A 152 -20.78 -24.75 -8.55
C GLU A 152 -19.62 -23.75 -8.68
N LEU A 153 -18.57 -24.10 -9.42
CA LEU A 153 -17.43 -23.20 -9.63
C LEU A 153 -17.82 -21.88 -10.30
N ARG A 154 -18.76 -21.89 -11.26
CA ARG A 154 -19.25 -20.65 -11.85
C ARG A 154 -19.96 -19.76 -10.83
N ALA A 155 -20.81 -20.34 -9.99
CA ALA A 155 -21.49 -19.59 -8.93
C ALA A 155 -20.47 -19.00 -7.95
N ARG A 156 -19.50 -19.82 -7.52
CA ARG A 156 -18.43 -19.38 -6.62
C ARG A 156 -17.52 -18.32 -7.22
N ILE A 157 -17.22 -18.35 -8.51
CA ILE A 157 -16.39 -17.30 -9.15
C ILE A 157 -17.08 -15.94 -9.09
N VAL A 158 -18.41 -15.89 -9.24
CA VAL A 158 -19.17 -14.63 -9.10
C VAL A 158 -19.04 -14.08 -7.68
N VAL A 159 -19.25 -14.94 -6.68
CA VAL A 159 -19.11 -14.58 -5.26
C VAL A 159 -17.67 -14.18 -4.91
N ALA A 160 -16.70 -14.98 -5.32
CA ALA A 160 -15.27 -14.74 -5.09
C ALA A 160 -14.80 -13.44 -5.77
N THR A 161 -15.36 -13.09 -6.93
CA THR A 161 -15.08 -11.80 -7.57
C THR A 161 -15.53 -10.63 -6.69
N ALA A 162 -16.75 -10.69 -6.14
CA ALA A 162 -17.23 -9.68 -5.20
C ALA A 162 -16.37 -9.65 -3.93
N HIS A 163 -15.94 -10.81 -3.44
CA HIS A 163 -15.08 -10.94 -2.26
C HIS A 163 -13.72 -10.25 -2.46
N VAL A 164 -13.08 -10.48 -3.61
CA VAL A 164 -11.81 -9.84 -3.99
C VAL A 164 -11.93 -8.32 -4.14
N GLU A 165 -13.03 -7.83 -4.70
CA GLU A 165 -13.29 -6.39 -4.77
C GLU A 165 -13.51 -5.78 -3.37
N GLY A 166 -14.20 -6.49 -2.47
CA GLY A 166 -14.36 -6.10 -1.07
C GLY A 166 -13.03 -6.02 -0.32
N LEU A 167 -12.20 -7.07 -0.41
CA LEU A 167 -10.83 -7.11 0.14
C LEU A 167 -10.01 -5.91 -0.26
N ARG A 168 -10.03 -5.59 -1.57
CA ARG A 168 -9.27 -4.47 -2.13
C ARG A 168 -9.77 -3.13 -1.62
N ALA A 169 -11.09 -2.93 -1.56
CA ALA A 169 -11.67 -1.70 -1.05
C ALA A 169 -11.31 -1.49 0.44
N ALA A 170 -11.31 -2.57 1.23
CA ALA A 170 -10.86 -2.53 2.61
C ALA A 170 -9.35 -2.20 2.72
N GLU A 171 -8.50 -2.89 1.95
CA GLU A 171 -7.04 -2.65 1.92
C GLU A 171 -6.73 -1.18 1.56
N TYR A 172 -7.45 -0.61 0.58
CA TYR A 172 -7.31 0.79 0.19
C TYR A 172 -7.64 1.77 1.34
N VAL A 173 -8.76 1.56 2.03
CA VAL A 173 -9.17 2.38 3.18
C VAL A 173 -8.14 2.30 4.31
N LEU A 174 -7.65 1.11 4.62
CA LEU A 174 -6.58 0.95 5.62
C LEU A 174 -5.30 1.64 5.21
N TYR A 175 -4.92 1.54 3.93
CA TYR A 175 -3.71 2.18 3.41
C TYR A 175 -3.76 3.71 3.54
N GLU A 176 -4.87 4.34 3.15
CA GLU A 176 -5.05 5.80 3.30
C GLU A 176 -5.07 6.21 4.77
N THR A 177 -5.70 5.42 5.63
CA THR A 177 -5.70 5.65 7.08
C THR A 177 -4.29 5.57 7.66
N ALA A 178 -3.55 4.49 7.36
CA ALA A 178 -2.16 4.32 7.78
C ALA A 178 -1.27 5.45 7.28
N ARG A 179 -1.48 5.91 6.04
CA ARG A 179 -0.78 7.05 5.48
C ARG A 179 -0.98 8.32 6.30
N SER A 180 -2.21 8.62 6.71
CA SER A 180 -2.52 9.75 7.59
C SER A 180 -1.83 9.59 8.96
N MET A 181 -1.94 8.41 9.58
CA MET A 181 -1.33 8.14 10.88
C MET A 181 0.20 8.31 10.87
N ARG A 182 0.86 7.92 9.77
CA ARG A 182 2.32 8.13 9.62
C ARG A 182 2.69 9.62 9.53
N VAL A 183 1.80 10.49 9.05
CA VAL A 183 2.01 11.95 9.11
C VAL A 183 1.90 12.43 10.55
N ASP A 184 0.90 11.97 11.29
CA ASP A 184 0.70 12.32 12.71
C ASP A 184 1.88 11.87 13.58
N VAL A 185 2.39 10.66 13.34
CA VAL A 185 3.60 10.14 14.00
C VAL A 185 4.79 11.06 13.78
N ARG A 186 5.02 11.53 12.54
CA ARG A 186 6.12 12.46 12.24
C ARG A 186 5.93 13.80 12.93
N ALA A 187 4.70 14.31 12.96
CA ALA A 187 4.37 15.56 13.65
C ALA A 187 4.60 15.45 15.17
N ALA A 188 4.14 14.36 15.78
CA ALA A 188 4.37 14.07 17.20
C ALA A 188 5.87 13.90 17.50
N GLY A 189 6.63 13.27 16.61
CA GLY A 189 8.08 13.15 16.72
C GLY A 189 8.78 14.51 16.72
N ALA A 190 8.40 15.40 15.81
CA ALA A 190 8.92 16.77 15.76
C ALA A 190 8.61 17.56 17.04
N GLU A 191 7.41 17.38 17.59
CA GLU A 191 7.00 18.01 18.86
C GLU A 191 7.83 17.50 20.04
N VAL A 192 8.09 16.18 20.14
CA VAL A 192 8.97 15.60 21.17
C VAL A 192 10.39 16.18 21.07
N VAL A 193 10.93 16.38 19.87
CA VAL A 193 12.23 17.01 19.65
C VAL A 193 12.23 18.45 20.15
N ALA A 194 11.22 19.25 19.77
CA ALA A 194 11.09 20.64 20.19
C ALA A 194 10.96 20.77 21.73
N ARG A 195 10.16 19.91 22.37
CA ARG A 195 10.00 19.89 23.82
C ARG A 195 11.26 19.44 24.54
N THR A 196 12.00 18.50 23.98
CA THR A 196 13.29 18.07 24.53
C THR A 196 14.31 19.21 24.51
N ALA A 197 14.37 19.98 23.43
CA ALA A 197 15.23 21.18 23.35
C ALA A 197 14.80 22.26 24.34
N ALA A 198 13.50 22.52 24.48
CA ALA A 198 12.97 23.50 25.43
C ALA A 198 13.27 23.12 26.89
N HIS A 199 13.14 21.83 27.23
CA HIS A 199 13.52 21.32 28.56
C HIS A 199 15.02 21.53 28.81
N ALA A 200 15.89 21.14 27.86
CA ALA A 200 17.33 21.31 28.00
C ALA A 200 17.74 22.78 28.18
N ALA A 201 17.11 23.71 27.46
CA ALA A 201 17.35 25.14 27.62
C ALA A 201 16.90 25.66 29.01
N ALA A 202 15.76 25.18 29.52
CA ALA A 202 15.29 25.54 30.87
C ALA A 202 16.21 24.98 31.96
N GLU A 203 16.68 23.75 31.80
CA GLU A 203 17.61 23.09 32.71
C GLU A 203 18.97 23.81 32.73
N ALA A 204 19.50 24.20 31.58
CA ALA A 204 20.70 25.02 31.48
C ALA A 204 20.54 26.36 32.22
N ARG A 205 19.40 27.04 32.03
CA ARG A 205 19.10 28.31 32.72
C ARG A 205 19.00 28.12 34.24
N ALA A 206 18.34 27.06 34.70
CA ALA A 206 18.28 26.74 36.12
C ALA A 206 19.68 26.45 36.68
N SER A 207 20.53 25.74 35.94
CA SER A 207 21.91 25.45 36.33
C SER A 207 22.78 26.71 36.45
N GLU A 208 22.65 27.65 35.51
CA GLU A 208 23.31 28.98 35.59
C GLU A 208 22.89 29.75 36.84
N LEU A 209 21.58 29.79 37.15
CA LEU A 209 21.06 30.49 38.31
C LEU A 209 21.53 29.84 39.63
N ARG A 210 21.60 28.50 39.69
CA ARG A 210 22.18 27.78 40.84
C ARG A 210 23.65 28.12 41.03
N ALA A 211 24.44 28.11 39.95
CA ALA A 211 25.85 28.44 40.03
C ALA A 211 26.07 29.90 40.50
N ALA A 212 25.27 30.84 40.01
CA ALA A 212 25.31 32.23 40.43
C ALA A 212 24.92 32.42 41.92
N ALA A 213 23.95 31.65 42.42
CA ALA A 213 23.57 31.67 43.83
C ALA A 213 24.68 31.15 44.75
N VAL A 214 25.42 30.11 44.34
CA VAL A 214 26.56 29.56 45.10
C VAL A 214 27.77 30.50 45.12
N GLN A 215 27.98 31.28 44.06
CA GLN A 215 29.13 32.19 43.93
C GLN A 215 28.96 33.54 44.62
N ARG A 216 27.79 33.86 45.17
CA ARG A 216 27.60 35.04 46.03
C ARG A 216 28.01 34.66 47.46
N PRO A 217 29.23 34.99 47.93
CA PRO A 217 29.56 34.75 49.33
C PRO A 217 28.61 35.57 50.20
N VAL A 218 27.90 34.90 51.11
CA VAL A 218 27.30 35.56 52.27
C VAL A 218 28.48 36.20 53.01
N PRO A 219 28.56 37.53 53.20
CA PRO A 219 29.61 38.14 54.01
C PRO A 219 29.33 37.83 55.47
N ALA A 220 29.57 36.58 55.87
CA ALA A 220 29.18 36.07 57.17
C ALA A 220 30.19 36.42 58.28
N ASN A 221 31.25 37.20 58.03
CA ASN A 221 32.28 37.42 59.05
C ASN A 221 32.93 38.81 59.14
N ASP A 222 32.50 39.82 58.39
CA ASP A 222 33.06 41.19 58.49
C ASP A 222 32.00 42.26 58.79
N LEU A 223 31.10 42.00 59.75
CA LEU A 223 30.20 43.03 60.29
C LEU A 223 30.77 43.66 61.58
N PRO A 224 31.59 44.74 61.51
CA PRO A 224 31.66 45.66 62.63
C PRO A 224 30.31 46.37 62.70
N ARG A 225 29.56 46.16 63.79
CA ARG A 225 28.34 46.89 64.21
C ARG A 225 27.94 48.07 63.30
N ARG A 226 27.29 47.79 62.17
CA ARG A 226 26.66 48.80 61.31
C ARG A 226 25.23 49.05 61.81
N PRO A 227 24.72 50.29 61.77
CA PRO A 227 23.36 50.61 62.23
C PRO A 227 22.31 49.83 61.42
N ALA A 228 21.20 49.47 62.05
CA ALA A 228 20.12 48.63 61.51
C ALA A 228 19.36 49.21 60.29
N HIS A 229 19.85 50.32 59.70
CA HIS A 229 19.27 51.01 58.55
C HIS A 229 20.35 51.44 57.55
N ASP A 230 21.28 50.54 57.20
CA ASP A 230 22.18 50.77 56.07
C ASP A 230 21.44 50.38 54.77
N PRO A 231 21.06 51.34 53.90
CA PRO A 231 20.33 51.06 52.67
C PRO A 231 21.06 50.08 51.74
N GLU A 232 22.39 50.06 51.78
CA GLU A 232 23.23 49.14 50.98
C GLU A 232 23.02 47.67 51.41
N LEU A 233 22.73 47.44 52.70
CA LEU A 233 22.49 46.11 53.27
C LEU A 233 21.07 45.62 52.97
N VAL A 234 20.10 46.53 52.91
CA VAL A 234 18.72 46.23 52.49
C VAL A 234 18.69 45.83 51.01
N ASP A 235 19.35 46.61 50.14
CA ASP A 235 19.45 46.31 48.71
C ASP A 235 20.12 44.96 48.43
N ALA A 236 21.12 44.58 49.23
CA ALA A 236 21.81 43.30 49.12
C ALA A 236 20.89 42.10 49.46
N VAL A 237 20.11 42.23 50.54
CA VAL A 237 19.13 41.21 50.96
C VAL A 237 17.99 41.08 49.95
N ASP A 238 17.47 42.20 49.44
CA ASP A 238 16.44 42.20 48.40
C ASP A 238 16.95 41.56 47.10
N ALA A 239 18.21 41.83 46.72
CA ALA A 239 18.84 41.20 45.57
C ALA A 239 19.11 39.70 45.75
N GLU A 240 19.32 39.22 46.98
CA GLU A 240 19.45 37.79 47.29
C GLU A 240 18.09 37.09 47.23
N ALA A 241 17.06 37.69 47.82
CA ALA A 241 15.68 37.20 47.75
C ALA A 241 15.17 37.12 46.29
N ALA A 242 15.47 38.13 45.47
CA ALA A 242 15.12 38.12 44.04
C ALA A 242 15.85 37.01 43.25
N ALA A 243 17.12 36.73 43.57
CA ALA A 243 17.87 35.65 42.93
C ALA A 243 17.33 34.27 43.33
N ALA A 244 16.97 34.08 44.60
CA ALA A 244 16.34 32.85 45.09
C ALA A 244 14.98 32.61 44.42
N ALA A 245 14.16 33.66 44.28
CA ALA A 245 12.88 33.59 43.58
C ALA A 245 13.06 33.20 42.09
N ALA A 246 14.01 33.83 41.39
CA ALA A 246 14.29 33.52 40.00
C ALA A 246 14.76 32.07 39.78
N LEU A 247 15.57 31.54 40.72
CA LEU A 247 15.96 30.13 40.69
C LEU A 247 14.74 29.22 40.89
N ALA A 248 13.92 29.48 41.91
CA ALA A 248 12.72 28.68 42.18
C ALA A 248 11.76 28.64 40.97
N GLU A 249 11.55 29.78 40.30
CA GLU A 249 10.74 29.85 39.08
C GLU A 249 11.36 29.04 37.93
N ALA A 250 12.68 29.09 37.75
CA ALA A 250 13.38 28.32 36.71
C ALA A 250 13.30 26.81 36.97
N GLU A 251 13.39 26.38 38.23
CA GLU A 251 13.24 24.97 38.62
C GLU A 251 11.81 24.48 38.40
N GLN A 252 10.81 25.27 38.82
CA GLN A 252 9.40 24.96 38.59
C GLN A 252 9.09 24.87 37.09
N ARG A 253 9.65 25.78 36.29
CA ARG A 253 9.51 25.75 34.82
C ARG A 253 10.13 24.49 34.22
N THR A 254 11.30 24.09 34.70
CA THR A 254 12.00 22.87 34.23
C THR A 254 11.15 21.64 34.53
N GLN A 255 10.63 21.51 35.76
CA GLN A 255 9.73 20.42 36.15
C GLN A 255 8.45 20.39 35.30
N GLY A 256 7.84 21.54 35.05
CA GLY A 256 6.65 21.64 34.20
C GLY A 256 6.91 21.27 32.73
N LEU A 257 8.10 21.58 32.21
CA LEU A 257 8.51 21.17 30.87
C LEU A 257 8.85 19.67 30.81
N GLU A 258 9.40 19.10 31.87
CA GLU A 258 9.68 17.67 31.96
C GLU A 258 8.39 16.85 31.90
N ALA A 259 7.38 17.22 32.69
CA ALA A 259 6.08 16.55 32.66
C ALA A 259 5.46 16.60 31.25
N ARG A 260 5.42 17.79 30.63
CA ARG A 260 4.91 17.93 29.24
C ARG A 260 5.71 17.10 28.24
N ARG A 261 7.04 17.02 28.39
CA ARG A 261 7.91 16.20 27.53
C ARG A 261 7.57 14.71 27.68
N GLN A 262 7.32 14.24 28.89
CA GLN A 262 6.91 12.86 29.16
C GLN A 262 5.53 12.56 28.54
N ASP A 263 4.55 13.45 28.68
CA ASP A 263 3.23 13.31 28.07
C ASP A 263 3.32 13.18 26.53
N HIS A 264 4.14 14.02 25.88
CA HIS A 264 4.32 13.96 24.43
C HIS A 264 5.05 12.70 23.97
N ARG A 265 6.00 12.17 24.76
CA ARG A 265 6.63 10.88 24.47
C ARG A 265 5.64 9.74 24.56
N ALA A 266 4.80 9.72 25.60
CA ALA A 266 3.75 8.72 25.73
C ALA A 266 2.75 8.79 24.56
N ALA A 267 2.40 10.00 24.11
CA ALA A 267 1.56 10.22 22.94
C ALA A 267 2.21 9.71 21.64
N LEU A 268 3.50 9.99 21.43
CA LEU A 268 4.26 9.47 20.29
C LEU A 268 4.31 7.93 20.29
N ASP A 269 4.55 7.31 21.45
CA ASP A 269 4.57 5.85 21.57
C ASP A 269 3.20 5.24 21.26
N LEU A 270 2.11 5.88 21.69
CA LEU A 270 0.75 5.46 21.34
C LEU A 270 0.47 5.60 19.85
N ALA A 271 0.93 6.69 19.22
CA ALA A 271 0.79 6.91 17.78
C ALA A 271 1.55 5.83 16.99
N HIS A 272 2.79 5.51 17.38
CA HIS A 272 3.56 4.40 16.79
C HIS A 272 2.85 3.05 16.91
N ARG A 273 2.38 2.69 18.12
CA ARG A 273 1.65 1.41 18.32
C ARG A 273 0.39 1.34 17.46
N SER A 274 -0.32 2.45 17.30
CA SER A 274 -1.53 2.51 16.49
C SER A 274 -1.20 2.37 15.00
N ALA A 275 -0.16 3.06 14.51
CA ALA A 275 0.30 2.92 13.12
C ALA A 275 0.79 1.49 12.81
N ASN A 276 1.57 0.88 13.70
CA ASN A 276 2.06 -0.49 13.53
C ASN A 276 0.92 -1.53 13.49
N ARG A 277 -0.14 -1.33 14.30
CA ARG A 277 -1.34 -2.18 14.22
C ARG A 277 -2.02 -2.05 12.86
N MET A 278 -2.14 -0.83 12.34
CA MET A 278 -2.71 -0.60 11.01
C MET A 278 -1.89 -1.30 9.91
N ASP A 279 -0.56 -1.23 9.99
CA ASP A 279 0.34 -1.90 9.05
C ASP A 279 0.18 -3.43 9.07
N ALA A 280 0.00 -4.03 10.26
CA ALA A 280 -0.29 -5.46 10.38
C ALA A 280 -1.63 -5.86 9.76
N HIS A 281 -2.67 -5.01 9.87
CA HIS A 281 -3.96 -5.26 9.24
C HIS A 281 -3.90 -5.14 7.70
N ILE A 282 -3.10 -4.20 7.19
CA ILE A 282 -2.83 -4.09 5.74
C ILE A 282 -2.15 -5.38 5.25
N GLU A 283 -1.13 -5.87 5.95
CA GLU A 283 -0.44 -7.11 5.57
C GLU A 283 -1.38 -8.33 5.59
N TYR A 284 -2.26 -8.42 6.59
CA TYR A 284 -3.28 -9.45 6.66
C TYR A 284 -4.21 -9.42 5.43
N LEU A 285 -4.83 -8.27 5.13
CA LEU A 285 -5.73 -8.15 3.97
C LEU A 285 -5.01 -8.42 2.65
N HIS A 286 -3.76 -7.98 2.54
CA HIS A 286 -2.94 -8.24 1.37
C HIS A 286 -2.71 -9.74 1.15
N ASN A 287 -2.46 -10.50 2.22
CA ASN A 287 -2.32 -11.95 2.15
C ASN A 287 -3.65 -12.63 1.80
N GLU A 288 -4.77 -12.24 2.41
CA GLU A 288 -6.11 -12.76 2.08
C GLU A 288 -6.45 -12.53 0.60
N LEU A 289 -6.19 -11.33 0.08
CA LEU A 289 -6.36 -10.97 -1.32
C LEU A 289 -5.55 -11.86 -2.26
N ARG A 290 -4.31 -12.18 -1.88
CA ARG A 290 -3.44 -13.08 -2.65
C ARG A 290 -3.99 -14.52 -2.68
N HIS A 291 -4.50 -15.01 -1.55
CA HIS A 291 -5.10 -16.36 -1.45
C HIS A 291 -6.38 -16.46 -2.28
N ALA A 292 -7.32 -15.53 -2.10
CA ALA A 292 -8.59 -15.49 -2.82
C ALA A 292 -8.37 -15.47 -4.35
N ARG A 293 -7.40 -14.68 -4.83
CA ARG A 293 -7.03 -14.65 -6.25
C ARG A 293 -6.43 -15.95 -6.74
N SER A 294 -5.53 -16.56 -5.96
CA SER A 294 -4.91 -17.83 -6.34
C SER A 294 -5.96 -18.94 -6.50
N GLY A 295 -6.96 -18.99 -5.62
CA GLY A 295 -8.10 -19.88 -5.74
C GLY A 295 -8.92 -19.64 -7.00
N MET A 296 -9.26 -18.38 -7.30
CA MET A 296 -9.97 -18.02 -8.53
C MET A 296 -9.18 -18.39 -9.80
N LEU A 297 -7.88 -18.15 -9.83
CA LEU A 297 -7.03 -18.54 -10.95
C LEU A 297 -7.05 -20.05 -11.20
N ALA A 298 -7.01 -20.85 -10.12
CA ALA A 298 -7.11 -22.31 -10.22
C ALA A 298 -8.48 -22.75 -10.74
N ALA A 299 -9.57 -22.18 -10.22
CA ALA A 299 -10.93 -22.42 -10.69
C ALA A 299 -11.10 -22.06 -12.18
N GLY A 300 -10.58 -20.91 -12.59
CA GLY A 300 -10.59 -20.45 -13.98
C GLY A 300 -9.84 -21.39 -14.91
N ARG A 301 -8.65 -21.86 -14.53
CA ARG A 301 -7.89 -22.87 -15.29
C ARG A 301 -8.67 -24.16 -15.46
N TRP A 302 -9.30 -24.65 -14.39
CA TRP A 302 -10.08 -25.88 -14.44
C TRP A 302 -11.28 -25.75 -15.40
N LEU A 303 -12.05 -24.66 -15.28
CA LEU A 303 -13.18 -24.39 -16.18
C LEU A 303 -12.74 -24.26 -17.64
N ALA A 304 -11.58 -23.66 -17.90
CA ALA A 304 -11.04 -23.51 -19.26
C ALA A 304 -10.84 -24.86 -19.97
N GLU A 305 -10.41 -25.87 -19.22
CA GLU A 305 -10.11 -27.20 -19.73
C GLU A 305 -11.39 -28.02 -19.90
N GLU A 306 -12.22 -28.04 -18.86
CA GLU A 306 -13.43 -28.86 -18.81
C GLU A 306 -14.50 -28.34 -19.80
N GLU A 307 -14.60 -27.02 -19.95
CA GLU A 307 -15.68 -26.38 -20.70
C GLU A 307 -15.23 -25.79 -22.05
N ARG A 308 -14.21 -26.39 -22.67
CA ARG A 308 -13.69 -25.94 -23.97
C ARG A 308 -14.80 -25.79 -25.01
N GLY A 309 -14.90 -24.58 -25.57
CA GLY A 309 -15.85 -24.23 -26.61
C GLY A 309 -17.21 -23.70 -26.14
N ARG A 310 -17.41 -23.58 -24.82
CA ARG A 310 -18.55 -22.80 -24.30
C ARG A 310 -18.51 -21.35 -24.77
N GLN A 311 -19.69 -20.80 -25.05
CA GLN A 311 -19.85 -19.43 -25.53
C GLN A 311 -20.41 -18.48 -24.47
N ASP A 312 -21.06 -19.02 -23.44
CA ASP A 312 -21.65 -18.31 -22.29
C ASP A 312 -20.65 -18.23 -21.12
N LEU A 313 -19.58 -17.47 -21.34
CA LEU A 313 -18.52 -17.26 -20.36
C LEU A 313 -18.82 -16.04 -19.47
N PRO A 314 -18.47 -16.08 -18.17
CA PRO A 314 -18.59 -14.94 -17.26
C PRO A 314 -17.49 -13.91 -17.55
N LEU A 315 -17.66 -13.16 -18.63
CA LEU A 315 -16.70 -12.16 -19.09
C LEU A 315 -16.97 -10.79 -18.47
N VAL A 316 -15.92 -10.15 -17.96
CA VAL A 316 -15.95 -8.81 -17.37
C VAL A 316 -14.96 -7.89 -18.09
N ARG A 317 -15.14 -6.58 -17.98
CA ARG A 317 -14.16 -5.58 -18.45
C ARG A 317 -13.32 -5.07 -17.29
N VAL A 318 -12.00 -5.07 -17.46
CA VAL A 318 -11.05 -4.59 -16.46
C VAL A 318 -9.83 -3.99 -17.14
N GLU A 319 -9.42 -2.78 -16.75
CA GLU A 319 -8.29 -2.05 -17.35
C GLU A 319 -8.30 -2.02 -18.90
N GLY A 320 -9.50 -1.95 -19.50
CA GLY A 320 -9.68 -1.97 -20.96
C GLY A 320 -9.70 -3.37 -21.61
N PHE A 321 -9.40 -4.43 -20.86
CA PHE A 321 -9.45 -5.81 -21.33
C PHE A 321 -10.80 -6.45 -21.05
N ARG A 322 -11.27 -7.30 -21.97
CA ARG A 322 -12.42 -8.19 -21.72
C ARG A 322 -11.88 -9.59 -21.41
N VAL A 323 -12.07 -10.07 -20.19
CA VAL A 323 -11.48 -11.31 -19.67
C VAL A 323 -12.50 -12.10 -18.85
N HIS A 324 -12.18 -13.36 -18.57
CA HIS A 324 -12.93 -14.16 -17.62
C HIS A 324 -12.85 -13.56 -16.21
N ALA A 325 -13.97 -13.56 -15.47
CA ALA A 325 -14.07 -12.99 -14.13
C ALA A 325 -12.97 -13.50 -13.18
N SER A 326 -12.62 -14.78 -13.29
CA SER A 326 -11.61 -15.43 -12.44
C SER A 326 -10.18 -14.86 -12.55
N ILE A 327 -9.85 -14.14 -13.63
CA ILE A 327 -8.52 -13.51 -13.79
C ILE A 327 -8.57 -11.99 -13.66
N ALA A 328 -9.77 -11.41 -13.50
CA ALA A 328 -9.95 -9.97 -13.61
C ALA A 328 -9.22 -9.19 -12.52
N GLY A 329 -9.32 -9.65 -11.26
CA GLY A 329 -8.62 -9.04 -10.14
C GLY A 329 -7.10 -9.11 -10.28
N SER A 330 -6.56 -10.27 -10.65
CA SER A 330 -5.12 -10.44 -10.86
C SER A 330 -4.60 -9.61 -12.04
N LEU A 331 -5.36 -9.54 -13.15
CA LEU A 331 -5.00 -8.71 -14.30
C LEU A 331 -5.00 -7.22 -13.94
N ARG A 332 -6.02 -6.75 -13.22
CA ARG A 332 -6.10 -5.36 -12.77
C ARG A 332 -4.86 -4.97 -11.99
N ASP A 333 -4.47 -5.79 -11.03
CA ASP A 333 -3.35 -5.48 -10.15
C ASP A 333 -2.03 -5.53 -10.87
N MET A 334 -1.84 -6.48 -11.77
CA MET A 334 -0.67 -6.53 -12.63
C MET A 334 -0.56 -5.26 -13.48
N VAL A 335 -1.65 -4.82 -14.10
CA VAL A 335 -1.66 -3.61 -14.95
C VAL A 335 -1.46 -2.33 -14.12
N VAL A 336 -2.05 -2.24 -12.93
CA VAL A 336 -1.87 -1.11 -12.01
C VAL A 336 -0.42 -1.05 -11.51
N ALA A 337 0.17 -2.18 -11.13
CA ALA A 337 1.57 -2.25 -10.71
C ALA A 337 2.51 -1.87 -11.86
N ALA A 338 2.29 -2.41 -13.06
CA ALA A 338 3.05 -2.04 -14.25
C ALA A 338 3.01 -0.52 -14.51
N ARG A 339 1.82 0.07 -14.41
CA ARG A 339 1.63 1.52 -14.60
C ARG A 339 2.36 2.34 -13.54
N ALA A 340 2.36 1.89 -12.28
CA ALA A 340 3.11 2.54 -11.20
C ALA A 340 4.63 2.54 -11.48
N ASP A 341 5.12 1.53 -12.17
CA ASP A 341 6.51 1.41 -12.62
C ASP A 341 6.78 2.08 -13.99
N GLY A 342 5.81 2.80 -14.54
CA GLY A 342 5.92 3.52 -15.81
C GLY A 342 5.75 2.64 -17.06
N ILE A 343 5.25 1.41 -16.92
CA ILE A 343 4.96 0.48 -18.03
C ILE A 343 3.47 0.58 -18.40
N ASP A 344 3.17 1.12 -19.59
CA ASP A 344 1.78 1.22 -20.11
C ASP A 344 1.36 -0.07 -20.81
N LEU A 345 0.74 -1.00 -20.07
CA LEU A 345 0.21 -2.24 -20.63
C LEU A 345 -1.17 -2.03 -21.27
N ARG A 346 -1.24 -2.26 -22.59
CA ARG A 346 -2.49 -2.30 -23.38
C ARG A 346 -2.59 -3.64 -24.10
N GLY A 347 -3.65 -3.88 -24.89
CA GLY A 347 -3.67 -5.05 -25.74
C GLY A 347 -5.05 -5.63 -26.06
N LYS A 348 -5.06 -6.93 -26.33
CA LYS A 348 -6.26 -7.69 -26.68
C LYS A 348 -6.37 -8.92 -25.79
N ALA A 349 -7.58 -9.24 -25.35
CA ALA A 349 -7.85 -10.40 -24.50
C ALA A 349 -8.88 -11.33 -25.17
N TYR A 350 -10.09 -11.45 -24.63
CA TYR A 350 -11.10 -12.37 -25.14
C TYR A 350 -11.33 -12.26 -26.67
N ARG A 351 -11.42 -13.42 -27.32
CA ARG A 351 -11.76 -13.60 -28.72
C ARG A 351 -12.81 -14.69 -28.86
N SER A 352 -13.89 -14.49 -29.61
CA SER A 352 -14.89 -15.54 -29.82
C SER A 352 -14.36 -16.70 -30.67
N THR A 353 -14.97 -17.88 -30.55
CA THR A 353 -14.66 -19.04 -31.40
C THR A 353 -14.88 -18.75 -32.88
N GLN A 354 -15.92 -17.99 -33.22
CA GLN A 354 -16.15 -17.58 -34.60
C GLN A 354 -14.97 -16.77 -35.15
N ARG A 355 -14.42 -15.85 -34.35
CA ARG A 355 -13.23 -15.09 -34.73
C ARG A 355 -11.98 -15.99 -34.81
N GLN A 356 -11.89 -17.04 -33.99
CA GLN A 356 -10.83 -18.04 -34.10
C GLN A 356 -10.89 -18.80 -35.44
N ILE A 357 -12.10 -19.19 -35.86
CA ILE A 357 -12.35 -19.85 -37.16
C ILE A 357 -11.94 -18.93 -38.31
N GLU A 358 -12.31 -17.65 -38.25
CA GLU A 358 -11.89 -16.66 -39.26
C GLU A 358 -10.37 -16.52 -39.36
N LEU A 359 -9.67 -16.49 -38.22
CA LEU A 359 -8.21 -16.42 -38.21
C LEU A 359 -7.58 -17.67 -38.81
N ARG A 360 -8.14 -18.85 -38.59
CA ARG A 360 -7.63 -20.06 -39.24
C ARG A 360 -7.92 -20.10 -40.72
N ARG A 361 -9.09 -19.64 -41.17
CA ARG A 361 -9.35 -19.46 -42.61
C ARG A 361 -8.29 -18.58 -43.28
N GLN A 362 -7.89 -17.51 -42.59
CA GLN A 362 -6.87 -16.56 -43.07
C GLN A 362 -5.45 -17.15 -43.03
N ASN A 363 -5.07 -17.77 -41.91
CA ASN A 363 -3.66 -18.13 -41.63
C ASN A 363 -3.31 -19.57 -42.02
N CYS A 364 -4.32 -20.43 -42.18
CA CYS A 364 -4.16 -21.87 -42.38
C CYS A 364 -4.72 -22.34 -43.72
N GLY A 365 -5.80 -21.72 -44.22
CA GLY A 365 -6.50 -22.11 -45.45
C GLY A 365 -8.01 -22.32 -45.23
N PRO A 366 -8.81 -22.45 -46.30
CA PRO A 366 -10.26 -22.39 -46.21
C PRO A 366 -10.95 -23.73 -45.94
N THR A 367 -10.25 -24.87 -45.98
CA THR A 367 -10.89 -26.19 -45.85
C THR A 367 -11.21 -26.55 -44.40
N GLU A 368 -12.14 -27.49 -44.20
CA GLU A 368 -12.44 -28.02 -42.86
C GLU A 368 -11.19 -28.58 -42.17
N PHE A 369 -10.32 -29.25 -42.92
CA PHE A 369 -9.02 -29.70 -42.44
C PHE A 369 -8.15 -28.52 -41.96
N ASP A 370 -8.04 -27.44 -42.73
CA ASP A 370 -7.23 -26.26 -42.37
C ASP A 370 -7.71 -25.58 -41.08
N ILE A 371 -9.04 -25.59 -40.86
CA ILE A 371 -9.70 -24.94 -39.74
C ILE A 371 -9.67 -25.82 -38.49
N HIS A 372 -9.97 -27.11 -38.59
CA HIS A 372 -10.24 -27.94 -37.41
C HIS A 372 -9.09 -28.90 -37.07
N GLU A 373 -8.30 -29.32 -38.06
CA GLU A 373 -7.36 -30.45 -37.91
C GLU A 373 -5.90 -30.04 -38.07
N LYS A 374 -5.58 -29.13 -38.99
CA LYS A 374 -4.21 -28.67 -39.26
C LYS A 374 -3.54 -28.20 -37.96
N SER A 375 -2.29 -28.60 -37.74
CA SER A 375 -1.54 -28.19 -36.55
C SER A 375 -1.40 -26.66 -36.49
N SER A 376 -1.34 -26.09 -35.29
CA SER A 376 -1.22 -24.64 -35.13
C SER A 376 0.07 -24.09 -35.75
N SER A 377 1.17 -24.83 -35.65
CA SER A 377 2.48 -24.47 -36.19
C SER A 377 2.58 -24.54 -37.72
N ALA A 378 1.63 -25.20 -38.39
CA ALA A 378 1.56 -25.25 -39.85
C ALA A 378 0.81 -24.05 -40.47
N CYS A 379 0.32 -23.11 -39.66
CA CYS A 379 -0.27 -21.86 -40.11
C CYS A 379 0.75 -20.73 -40.09
N SER A 380 0.49 -19.68 -40.87
CA SER A 380 1.32 -18.47 -40.88
C SER A 380 0.47 -17.21 -40.64
N PRO A 381 0.59 -16.55 -39.48
CA PRO A 381 1.32 -16.97 -38.28
C PRO A 381 0.69 -18.20 -37.60
N PRO A 382 1.41 -18.86 -36.65
CA PRO A 382 0.84 -19.93 -35.84
C PRO A 382 -0.48 -19.49 -35.21
N THR A 383 -1.51 -20.33 -35.35
CA THR A 383 -2.86 -19.98 -34.90
C THR A 383 -3.44 -21.19 -34.19
N ALA A 384 -4.02 -21.02 -33.00
CA ALA A 384 -4.63 -22.13 -32.26
C ALA A 384 -5.88 -22.69 -32.98
N LYS A 385 -6.20 -23.97 -32.74
CA LYS A 385 -7.45 -24.58 -33.23
C LYS A 385 -8.66 -23.94 -32.51
N PRO A 386 -9.84 -23.87 -33.14
CA PRO A 386 -11.07 -23.46 -32.46
C PRO A 386 -11.29 -24.27 -31.18
N ASN A 387 -11.80 -23.62 -30.14
CA ASN A 387 -12.02 -24.17 -28.80
C ASN A 387 -10.75 -24.63 -28.06
N ARG A 388 -9.57 -24.24 -28.54
CA ARG A 388 -8.28 -24.57 -27.92
C ARG A 388 -7.46 -23.33 -27.56
N SER A 389 -7.88 -22.13 -27.97
CA SER A 389 -7.19 -20.89 -27.61
C SER A 389 -7.65 -20.40 -26.23
N LEU A 390 -6.72 -20.04 -25.35
CA LEU A 390 -7.06 -19.40 -24.07
C LEU A 390 -7.70 -18.02 -24.23
N HIS A 391 -7.55 -17.37 -25.39
CA HIS A 391 -8.34 -16.18 -25.73
C HIS A 391 -9.84 -16.50 -25.85
N GLU A 392 -10.20 -17.71 -26.27
CA GLU A 392 -11.60 -18.14 -26.36
C GLU A 392 -12.23 -18.32 -24.98
N SER A 393 -11.44 -18.72 -23.98
CA SER A 393 -11.88 -18.79 -22.59
C SER A 393 -11.77 -17.45 -21.83
N GLY A 394 -11.18 -16.42 -22.44
CA GLY A 394 -10.91 -15.13 -21.80
C GLY A 394 -9.80 -15.19 -20.74
N LEU A 395 -8.88 -16.15 -20.84
CA LEU A 395 -7.81 -16.41 -19.87
C LEU A 395 -6.40 -16.11 -20.41
N ALA A 396 -6.33 -15.44 -21.54
CA ALA A 396 -5.11 -14.96 -22.17
C ALA A 396 -5.23 -13.50 -22.56
N VAL A 397 -4.08 -12.82 -22.57
CA VAL A 397 -3.92 -11.43 -22.99
C VAL A 397 -2.69 -11.32 -23.89
N ASP A 398 -2.88 -10.72 -25.06
CA ASP A 398 -1.82 -10.26 -25.94
C ASP A 398 -1.50 -8.80 -25.57
N PHE A 399 -0.40 -8.58 -24.85
CA PHE A 399 0.01 -7.27 -24.37
C PHE A 399 0.76 -6.44 -25.43
N ARG A 400 0.62 -5.13 -25.27
CA ARG A 400 1.30 -4.05 -25.98
C ARG A 400 1.88 -3.09 -24.95
N HIS A 401 2.90 -2.35 -25.36
CA HIS A 401 3.44 -1.23 -24.61
C HIS A 401 2.98 0.07 -25.26
N GLY A 402 2.01 0.76 -24.65
CA GLY A 402 1.26 1.82 -25.34
C GLY A 402 0.64 1.27 -26.65
N GLU A 403 0.93 1.92 -27.77
CA GLU A 403 0.45 1.48 -29.08
C GLU A 403 1.34 0.41 -29.75
N GLU A 404 2.52 0.13 -29.20
CA GLU A 404 3.52 -0.75 -29.79
C GLU A 404 3.35 -2.22 -29.38
N SER A 405 3.46 -3.13 -30.34
CA SER A 405 3.50 -4.58 -30.08
C SER A 405 4.79 -4.98 -29.38
N ILE A 406 4.70 -5.87 -28.39
CA ILE A 406 5.85 -6.46 -27.70
C ILE A 406 6.47 -7.53 -28.61
N THR A 407 7.32 -7.14 -29.55
CA THR A 407 7.97 -8.07 -30.50
C THR A 407 9.34 -8.56 -30.04
N SER A 408 9.92 -7.93 -29.01
CA SER A 408 11.25 -8.25 -28.49
C SER A 408 11.24 -8.47 -26.98
N ARG A 409 12.02 -9.46 -26.54
CA ARG A 409 12.28 -9.75 -25.13
C ARG A 409 13.14 -8.70 -24.43
N LEU A 410 13.76 -7.81 -25.21
CA LEU A 410 14.52 -6.68 -24.70
C LEU A 410 13.64 -5.44 -24.47
N SER A 411 12.35 -5.50 -24.82
CA SER A 411 11.45 -4.38 -24.56
C SER A 411 11.22 -4.21 -23.04
N PRO A 412 11.08 -2.96 -22.56
CA PRO A 412 10.82 -2.70 -21.13
C PRO A 412 9.58 -3.43 -20.62
N ALA A 413 8.49 -3.44 -21.40
CA ALA A 413 7.27 -4.13 -21.01
C ALA A 413 7.45 -5.65 -20.91
N TYR A 414 8.20 -6.28 -21.83
CA TYR A 414 8.49 -7.71 -21.70
C TYR A 414 9.30 -8.00 -20.46
N GLN A 415 10.37 -7.23 -20.21
CA GLN A 415 11.24 -7.46 -19.05
C GLN A 415 10.48 -7.29 -17.74
N TRP A 416 9.61 -6.28 -17.66
CA TRP A 416 8.74 -6.09 -16.51
C TRP A 416 7.78 -7.26 -16.33
N LEU A 417 7.10 -7.71 -17.39
CA LEU A 417 6.20 -8.86 -17.31
C LEU A 417 6.96 -10.14 -16.94
N ALA A 418 8.14 -10.38 -17.50
CA ALA A 418 8.96 -11.54 -17.18
C ALA A 418 9.41 -11.59 -15.72
N ALA A 419 9.65 -10.43 -15.10
CA ALA A 419 10.02 -10.34 -13.69
C ALA A 419 8.82 -10.45 -12.74
N ASN A 420 7.62 -10.01 -13.15
CA ASN A 420 6.51 -9.77 -12.21
C ASN A 420 5.24 -10.59 -12.48
N ALA A 421 4.94 -10.94 -13.73
CA ALA A 421 3.63 -11.47 -14.13
C ALA A 421 3.26 -12.79 -13.44
N ALA A 422 4.26 -13.63 -13.13
CA ALA A 422 4.06 -14.89 -12.41
C ALA A 422 3.46 -14.67 -11.00
N GLY A 423 3.81 -13.56 -10.32
CA GLY A 423 3.21 -13.18 -9.04
C GLY A 423 1.72 -12.85 -9.14
N TYR A 424 1.23 -12.55 -10.34
CA TYR A 424 -0.18 -12.33 -10.66
C TYR A 424 -0.81 -13.55 -11.37
N GLY A 425 -0.08 -14.65 -11.52
CA GLY A 425 -0.56 -15.89 -12.14
C GLY A 425 -0.62 -15.88 -13.66
N PHE A 426 0.16 -14.99 -14.31
CA PHE A 426 0.30 -14.95 -15.76
C PHE A 426 1.69 -15.44 -16.18
N PHE A 427 1.73 -16.23 -17.25
CA PHE A 427 2.94 -16.85 -17.78
C PHE A 427 3.05 -16.62 -19.28
N ASN A 428 4.26 -16.42 -19.78
CA ASN A 428 4.52 -16.16 -21.18
C ASN A 428 4.48 -17.46 -22.01
N LEU A 429 3.85 -17.41 -23.18
CA LEU A 429 4.07 -18.39 -24.24
C LEU A 429 5.44 -18.12 -24.88
N ALA A 430 6.35 -19.10 -24.83
CA ALA A 430 7.75 -18.92 -25.20
C ALA A 430 7.96 -18.53 -26.68
N SER A 431 7.04 -18.82 -27.60
CA SER A 431 7.14 -18.37 -28.99
C SER A 431 6.64 -16.94 -29.21
N GLU A 432 5.90 -16.36 -28.26
CA GLU A 432 5.14 -15.12 -28.45
C GLU A 432 5.39 -14.14 -27.28
N PRO A 433 6.34 -13.20 -27.41
CA PRO A 433 6.69 -12.28 -26.32
C PRO A 433 5.52 -11.41 -25.82
N TRP A 434 4.52 -11.17 -26.65
CA TRP A 434 3.31 -10.43 -26.29
C TRP A 434 2.26 -11.29 -25.57
N HIS A 435 2.30 -12.62 -25.64
CA HIS A 435 1.21 -13.48 -25.19
C HIS A 435 1.43 -13.98 -23.77
N TRP A 436 0.47 -13.71 -22.89
CA TRP A 436 0.50 -14.07 -21.48
C TRP A 436 -0.83 -14.66 -21.03
N SER A 437 -0.78 -15.78 -20.33
CA SER A 437 -1.98 -16.53 -19.93
C SER A 437 -1.82 -17.22 -18.58
N VAL A 438 -2.91 -17.77 -18.07
CA VAL A 438 -2.93 -18.50 -16.79
C VAL A 438 -2.13 -19.82 -16.79
N SER A 439 -1.68 -20.27 -17.96
CA SER A 439 -0.75 -21.39 -18.12
C SER A 439 0.35 -21.02 -19.12
N ALA A 440 1.56 -21.53 -18.89
CA ALA A 440 2.61 -21.55 -19.91
C ALA A 440 2.35 -22.77 -20.81
N ALA A 441 1.57 -22.59 -21.86
CA ALA A 441 1.49 -23.57 -22.95
C ALA A 441 2.46 -23.17 -24.05
#